data_AF-A0A6M3ZZA9-F1
#
_entry.id   AF-A0A6M3ZZA9-F1
#
_cell.length_a   1.000
_cell.length_b   1.000
_cell.length_c   1.000
_cell.angle_alpha   90.00
_cell.angle_beta   90.00
_cell.angle_gamma   90.00
#
_symmetry.space_group_name_H-M   'P 1'
#
loop_
_entity.id
_entity.type
_entity.pdbx_description
1 polymer ?
#
loop_
_entity_poly.entity_id
_entity_poly.type
_entity_poly.pdbx_seq_one_letter_code
_entity_poly.pdbx_strand_id
1 'polypeptide(L)'
;MNQAKRPQGKPQAKPQAKQQANAKPAGQPKPGPARDKPRTHVSTEAARRRQHQAHAASQGLDEDELRVQQMVALASAVAASAPDRSGRRIGQDELERMVRNTLRERDDDTLYEALEQLRYDDQRGHAFLRDVVEEGADIIVLRRGDKELEINAFLIPLLARTRGGLREEQALADGDAFDALRASLQEGGLESPQARVVLVHHLYHPEEINALSFSEVEAMNRDAFASLTDKKILSVPAIERSMRGWPASSFAADDEALELRFLLGFALKDVDDPFYAIPPQEEAADAYFEARAERFRQWSAQVTPLMQQCLTGRSGEAAQCQLHFLYQDLFHGAKHTGNGEYRTLQTLSELEAGLAQAGATAAQATAILAIVEDGEDAEGSRLHIVLRGTQGELARSIQAVDGDLQEALFDAADAVTSLGVAALRLADGFDAAGQPLRERDFPR
;
A
#
# COMPACT_ATOMS: atom_id res chain seq x y z
N MET A 1 19.54 -4.90 49.95
CA MET A 1 19.44 -5.77 51.14
C MET A 1 18.42 -6.86 50.87
N ASN A 2 18.74 -8.08 51.32
CA ASN A 2 17.94 -9.33 51.36
C ASN A 2 17.85 -10.21 50.11
N GLN A 3 18.63 -11.29 50.17
CA GLN A 3 18.60 -12.51 49.36
C GLN A 3 17.68 -13.60 49.97
N ALA A 4 17.41 -14.60 49.12
CA ALA A 4 17.16 -16.03 49.39
C ALA A 4 15.68 -16.41 49.67
N LYS A 5 15.11 -17.52 49.18
CA LYS A 5 15.68 -18.88 48.98
C LYS A 5 14.92 -19.68 47.90
N ARG A 6 15.66 -20.53 47.16
CA ARG A 6 15.17 -21.77 46.53
C ARG A 6 14.91 -22.85 47.60
N PRO A 7 14.14 -23.90 47.26
CA PRO A 7 14.60 -25.25 47.55
C PRO A 7 14.65 -26.16 46.32
N GLN A 8 15.70 -26.99 46.27
CA GLN A 8 15.86 -28.17 45.42
C GLN A 8 15.31 -29.41 46.15
N GLY A 9 14.90 -30.45 45.40
CA GLY A 9 14.67 -31.80 45.95
C GLY A 9 14.00 -32.78 44.97
N LYS A 10 14.83 -33.52 44.22
CA LYS A 10 14.57 -34.70 43.33
C LYS A 10 14.46 -36.02 44.17
N PRO A 11 14.44 -37.28 43.64
CA PRO A 11 14.06 -37.90 42.33
C PRO A 11 13.27 -39.25 42.49
N GLN A 12 13.16 -40.02 41.38
CA GLN A 12 12.94 -41.50 41.23
C GLN A 12 11.49 -41.94 40.90
N ALA A 13 11.22 -42.94 40.04
CA ALA A 13 12.02 -43.81 39.16
C ALA A 13 11.09 -44.44 38.09
N LYS A 14 11.66 -44.85 36.95
CA LYS A 14 11.05 -45.76 35.96
C LYS A 14 10.99 -47.20 36.50
N PRO A 15 10.15 -48.06 35.90
CA PRO A 15 10.70 -49.33 35.42
C PRO A 15 10.34 -49.69 33.96
N GLN A 16 11.18 -50.59 33.46
CA GLN A 16 11.38 -51.10 32.10
C GLN A 16 10.28 -52.03 31.53
N ALA A 17 10.16 -51.95 30.20
CA ALA A 17 10.20 -53.03 29.18
C ALA A 17 9.47 -54.38 29.38
N LYS A 18 8.67 -54.72 28.35
CA LYS A 18 8.42 -56.02 27.65
C LYS A 18 7.27 -55.72 26.66
N GLN A 19 7.13 -56.20 25.42
CA GLN A 19 7.73 -57.30 24.68
C GLN A 19 7.35 -57.08 23.20
N GLN A 20 8.28 -57.34 22.28
CA GLN A 20 8.00 -57.55 20.86
C GLN A 20 7.21 -58.86 20.68
N ALA A 21 6.18 -58.84 19.83
CA ALA A 21 5.64 -60.04 19.21
C ALA A 21 5.21 -59.74 17.77
N ASN A 22 5.74 -60.56 16.86
CA ASN A 22 5.54 -60.60 15.43
C ASN A 22 4.07 -60.75 15.02
N ALA A 23 3.65 -60.05 13.97
CA ALA A 23 2.69 -60.57 13.01
C ALA A 23 2.94 -59.95 11.62
N LYS A 24 3.36 -60.79 10.67
CA LYS A 24 3.43 -60.49 9.22
C LYS A 24 2.13 -60.98 8.53
N PRO A 25 1.86 -60.51 7.29
CA PRO A 25 0.51 -60.33 6.76
C PRO A 25 -0.04 -61.57 6.06
N ALA A 26 -1.37 -61.65 5.95
CA ALA A 26 -2.05 -62.68 5.15
C ALA A 26 -3.14 -62.05 4.28
N GLY A 27 -3.08 -62.32 2.97
CA GLY A 27 -4.29 -62.57 2.18
C GLY A 27 -4.73 -61.52 1.14
N GLN A 28 -4.08 -61.50 -0.01
CA GLN A 28 -4.75 -61.44 -1.33
C GLN A 28 -4.03 -62.48 -2.23
N PRO A 29 -4.66 -63.14 -3.23
CA PRO A 29 -5.66 -62.55 -4.14
C PRO A 29 -6.78 -63.51 -4.65
N LYS A 30 -7.78 -62.96 -5.36
CA LYS A 30 -8.24 -63.50 -6.67
C LYS A 30 -9.08 -62.45 -7.44
N PRO A 31 -9.01 -62.44 -8.79
CA PRO A 31 -9.50 -61.35 -9.63
C PRO A 31 -10.91 -61.61 -10.21
N GLY A 32 -11.74 -60.57 -10.25
CA GLY A 32 -13.00 -60.56 -11.01
C GLY A 32 -12.78 -60.11 -12.47
N PRO A 33 -13.70 -60.42 -13.40
CA PRO A 33 -13.46 -60.30 -14.83
C PRO A 33 -13.51 -58.85 -15.31
N ALA A 34 -12.64 -58.58 -16.30
CA ALA A 34 -12.43 -57.29 -16.94
C ALA A 34 -13.70 -56.78 -17.64
N ARG A 35 -14.06 -55.52 -17.38
CA ARG A 35 -14.96 -54.73 -18.23
C ARG A 35 -14.11 -53.78 -19.07
N ASP A 36 -14.13 -53.98 -20.37
CA ASP A 36 -13.56 -53.09 -21.37
C ASP A 36 -14.11 -51.67 -21.20
N LYS A 37 -13.21 -50.70 -20.99
CA LYS A 37 -13.48 -49.28 -21.24
C LYS A 37 -12.59 -48.83 -22.40
N PRO A 38 -13.15 -48.19 -23.43
CA PRO A 38 -12.37 -47.80 -24.61
C PRO A 38 -11.33 -46.74 -24.24
N ARG A 39 -10.05 -47.06 -24.51
CA ARG A 39 -8.93 -46.13 -24.49
C ARG A 39 -9.04 -45.20 -25.69
N THR A 40 -9.46 -43.96 -25.47
CA THR A 40 -9.22 -42.87 -26.42
C THR A 40 -8.74 -41.63 -25.70
N HIS A 41 -7.44 -41.62 -25.40
CA HIS A 41 -6.65 -40.39 -25.44
C HIS A 41 -5.29 -40.79 -26.00
N VAL A 42 -5.19 -40.85 -27.32
CA VAL A 42 -3.88 -40.89 -27.96
C VAL A 42 -3.31 -39.49 -27.78
N SER A 43 -2.52 -39.32 -26.72
CA SER A 43 -1.60 -38.20 -26.59
C SER A 43 -0.74 -38.22 -27.85
N THR A 44 -1.06 -37.33 -28.80
CA THR A 44 -0.35 -37.26 -30.08
C THR A 44 1.10 -36.91 -29.79
N GLU A 45 2.01 -37.36 -30.65
CA GLU A 45 3.43 -37.04 -30.52
C GLU A 45 3.67 -35.53 -30.49
N ALA A 46 2.79 -34.74 -31.13
CA ALA A 46 2.76 -33.28 -31.05
C ALA A 46 2.33 -32.74 -29.67
N ALA A 47 1.39 -33.40 -28.98
CA ALA A 47 0.99 -33.03 -27.61
C ALA A 47 2.08 -33.41 -26.60
N ARG A 48 2.73 -34.57 -26.77
CA ARG A 48 3.90 -34.95 -25.97
C ARG A 48 5.08 -34.03 -26.23
N ARG A 49 5.34 -33.64 -27.48
CA ARG A 49 6.40 -32.67 -27.81
C ARG A 49 6.09 -31.29 -27.25
N ARG A 50 4.84 -30.84 -27.23
CA ARG A 50 4.45 -29.59 -26.55
C ARG A 50 4.60 -29.69 -25.03
N GLN A 51 4.19 -30.79 -24.40
CA GLN A 51 4.44 -31.02 -22.97
C GLN A 51 5.93 -31.15 -22.64
N HIS A 52 6.71 -31.82 -23.48
CA HIS A 52 8.16 -31.94 -23.32
C HIS A 52 8.90 -30.63 -23.63
N GLN A 53 8.41 -29.80 -24.55
CA GLN A 53 8.96 -28.45 -24.81
C GLN A 53 8.57 -27.47 -23.71
N ALA A 54 7.35 -27.55 -23.16
CA ALA A 54 6.96 -26.79 -21.98
C ALA A 54 7.77 -27.23 -20.74
N HIS A 55 7.96 -28.54 -20.55
CA HIS A 55 8.83 -29.06 -19.48
C HIS A 55 10.32 -28.79 -19.71
N ALA A 56 10.79 -28.72 -20.96
CA ALA A 56 12.19 -28.40 -21.27
C ALA A 56 12.45 -26.90 -21.16
N ALA A 57 11.48 -26.05 -21.51
CA ALA A 57 11.53 -24.62 -21.26
C ALA A 57 11.51 -24.32 -19.76
N SER A 58 10.76 -25.10 -18.96
CA SER A 58 10.75 -25.00 -17.50
C SER A 58 11.94 -25.67 -16.79
N GLN A 59 12.83 -26.39 -17.51
CA GLN A 59 13.97 -27.10 -16.93
C GLN A 59 15.26 -26.26 -16.87
N GLY A 60 15.23 -25.04 -17.42
CA GLY A 60 16.34 -24.08 -17.37
C GLY A 60 16.09 -22.85 -16.51
N LEU A 61 14.89 -22.73 -15.93
CA LEU A 61 14.48 -21.62 -15.07
C LEU A 61 14.60 -22.06 -13.61
N ASP A 62 15.01 -21.13 -12.74
CA ASP A 62 14.99 -21.38 -11.29
C ASP A 62 13.54 -21.52 -10.79
N GLU A 63 13.33 -22.11 -9.61
CA GLU A 63 12.01 -22.22 -8.98
C GLU A 63 11.35 -20.86 -8.80
N ASP A 64 12.13 -19.81 -8.53
CA ASP A 64 11.64 -18.44 -8.34
C ASP A 64 11.18 -17.81 -9.66
N GLU A 65 11.94 -17.99 -10.74
CA GLU A 65 11.56 -17.54 -12.08
C GLU A 65 10.28 -18.24 -12.58
N LEU A 66 10.10 -19.51 -12.23
CA LEU A 66 8.84 -20.23 -12.50
C LEU A 66 7.66 -19.66 -11.71
N ARG A 67 7.87 -19.20 -10.46
CA ARG A 67 6.83 -18.55 -9.65
C ARG A 67 6.44 -17.21 -10.25
N VAL A 68 7.41 -16.39 -10.65
CA VAL A 68 7.18 -15.11 -11.34
C VAL A 68 6.32 -15.33 -12.59
N GLN A 69 6.75 -16.22 -13.49
CA GLN A 69 6.00 -16.52 -14.71
C GLN A 69 4.58 -17.04 -14.44
N GLN A 70 4.41 -17.86 -13.40
CA GLN A 70 3.09 -18.36 -13.02
C GLN A 70 2.19 -17.24 -12.49
N MET A 71 2.73 -16.35 -11.65
CA MET A 71 2.01 -15.21 -11.09
C MET A 71 1.58 -14.24 -12.19
N VAL A 72 2.49 -13.90 -13.10
CA VAL A 72 2.25 -13.05 -14.27
C VAL A 72 1.15 -13.64 -15.15
N ALA A 73 1.29 -14.91 -15.55
CA ALA A 73 0.31 -15.57 -16.41
C ALA A 73 -1.08 -15.64 -15.76
N LEU A 74 -1.14 -15.88 -14.46
CA LEU A 74 -2.39 -15.96 -13.72
C LEU A 74 -3.03 -14.57 -13.57
N ALA A 75 -2.27 -13.54 -13.23
CA ALA A 75 -2.77 -12.16 -13.16
C ALA A 75 -3.38 -11.70 -14.48
N SER A 76 -2.69 -11.88 -15.60
CA SER A 76 -3.21 -11.59 -16.94
C SER A 76 -4.50 -12.37 -17.25
N ALA A 77 -4.52 -13.67 -16.95
CA ALA A 77 -5.69 -14.52 -17.21
C ALA A 77 -6.90 -14.09 -16.36
N VAL A 78 -6.68 -13.75 -15.09
CA VAL A 78 -7.73 -13.30 -14.16
C VAL A 78 -8.26 -11.95 -14.63
N ALA A 79 -7.40 -10.98 -14.93
CA ALA A 79 -7.76 -9.65 -15.40
C ALA A 79 -8.58 -9.70 -16.71
N ALA A 80 -8.28 -10.65 -17.60
CA ALA A 80 -9.02 -10.85 -18.86
C ALA A 80 -10.38 -11.56 -18.67
N SER A 81 -10.59 -12.27 -17.55
CA SER A 81 -11.81 -13.03 -17.29
C SER A 81 -12.95 -12.15 -16.77
N ALA A 82 -14.19 -12.47 -17.12
CA ALA A 82 -15.35 -11.74 -16.59
C ALA A 82 -15.65 -12.16 -15.14
N PRO A 83 -16.03 -11.23 -14.25
CA PRO A 83 -16.48 -11.58 -12.91
C PRO A 83 -17.79 -12.36 -12.96
N ASP A 84 -17.97 -13.28 -12.02
CA ASP A 84 -19.20 -14.02 -11.82
C ASP A 84 -20.23 -13.18 -11.01
N ARG A 85 -21.34 -13.82 -10.61
CA ARG A 85 -22.40 -13.14 -9.83
C ARG A 85 -21.97 -12.70 -8.44
N SER A 86 -20.89 -13.26 -7.91
CA SER A 86 -20.28 -12.85 -6.65
C SER A 86 -19.14 -11.85 -6.85
N GLY A 87 -18.91 -11.38 -8.08
CA GLY A 87 -17.80 -10.49 -8.42
C GLY A 87 -16.45 -11.20 -8.56
N ARG A 88 -16.40 -12.52 -8.40
CA ARG A 88 -15.16 -13.31 -8.42
C ARG A 88 -14.77 -13.69 -9.84
N ARG A 89 -13.47 -13.65 -10.12
CA ARG A 89 -12.90 -14.00 -11.43
C ARG A 89 -12.26 -15.40 -11.42
N ILE A 90 -12.22 -16.05 -12.58
CA ILE A 90 -11.65 -17.41 -12.69
C ILE A 90 -10.14 -17.34 -12.41
N GLY A 91 -9.68 -18.09 -11.40
CA GLY A 91 -8.26 -18.11 -10.99
C GLY A 91 -7.89 -17.10 -9.91
N GLN A 92 -8.81 -16.21 -9.51
CA GLN A 92 -8.55 -15.18 -8.51
C GLN A 92 -8.14 -15.76 -7.15
N ASP A 93 -8.86 -16.77 -6.63
CA ASP A 93 -8.51 -17.44 -5.36
C ASP A 93 -7.12 -18.09 -5.41
N GLU A 94 -6.71 -18.57 -6.58
CA GLU A 94 -5.39 -19.18 -6.77
C GLU A 94 -4.29 -18.12 -6.72
N LEU A 95 -4.53 -16.95 -7.35
CA LEU A 95 -3.60 -15.83 -7.34
C LEU A 95 -3.46 -15.26 -5.92
N GLU A 96 -4.58 -14.96 -5.26
CA GLU A 96 -4.61 -14.47 -3.88
C GLU A 96 -3.91 -15.43 -2.91
N ARG A 97 -4.02 -16.75 -3.14
CA ARG A 97 -3.29 -17.75 -2.34
C ARG A 97 -1.80 -17.72 -2.63
N MET A 98 -1.39 -17.56 -3.89
CA MET A 98 0.02 -17.47 -4.26
C MET A 98 0.66 -16.23 -3.64
N VAL A 99 0.06 -15.06 -3.84
CA VAL A 99 0.49 -13.78 -3.26
C VAL A 99 0.61 -13.87 -1.74
N ARG A 100 -0.41 -14.38 -1.04
CA ARG A 100 -0.35 -14.54 0.43
C ARG A 100 0.77 -15.48 0.89
N ASN A 101 1.12 -16.49 0.10
CA ASN A 101 2.25 -17.35 0.46
C ASN A 101 3.58 -16.61 0.26
N THR A 102 3.73 -15.89 -0.85
CA THR A 102 4.92 -15.08 -1.15
C THR A 102 5.15 -14.00 -0.08
N LEU A 103 4.11 -13.26 0.32
CA LEU A 103 4.17 -12.28 1.42
C LEU A 103 4.62 -12.91 2.74
N ARG A 104 4.11 -14.12 3.05
CA ARG A 104 4.49 -14.87 4.26
C ARG A 104 5.92 -15.38 4.22
N GLU A 105 6.43 -15.69 3.02
CA GLU A 105 7.81 -16.10 2.77
C GLU A 105 8.77 -14.91 2.78
N ARG A 106 8.24 -13.66 2.76
CA ARG A 106 8.99 -12.41 2.64
C ARG A 106 9.83 -12.33 1.37
N ASP A 107 9.25 -12.85 0.30
CA ASP A 107 9.85 -12.89 -1.02
C ASP A 107 9.31 -11.73 -1.87
N ASP A 108 9.68 -10.51 -1.46
CA ASP A 108 9.25 -9.30 -2.17
C ASP A 108 9.85 -9.21 -3.58
N ASP A 109 11.00 -9.83 -3.82
CA ASP A 109 11.66 -9.88 -5.14
C ASP A 109 10.74 -10.53 -6.17
N THR A 110 10.15 -11.70 -5.86
CA THR A 110 9.16 -12.35 -6.74
C THR A 110 7.93 -11.45 -7.02
N LEU A 111 7.45 -10.72 -6.01
CA LEU A 111 6.29 -9.82 -6.17
C LEU A 111 6.62 -8.64 -7.09
N TYR A 112 7.74 -7.97 -6.84
CA TYR A 112 8.17 -6.82 -7.63
C TYR A 112 8.55 -7.23 -9.05
N GLU A 113 9.22 -8.37 -9.26
CA GLU A 113 9.55 -8.86 -10.60
C GLU A 113 8.28 -9.21 -11.41
N ALA A 114 7.29 -9.84 -10.78
CA ALA A 114 6.01 -10.13 -11.44
C ALA A 114 5.24 -8.85 -11.80
N LEU A 115 5.24 -7.85 -10.91
CA LEU A 115 4.64 -6.53 -11.19
C LEU A 115 5.38 -5.83 -12.34
N GLU A 116 6.71 -5.77 -12.29
CA GLU A 116 7.52 -5.09 -13.30
C GLU A 116 7.35 -5.73 -14.69
N GLN A 117 7.30 -7.07 -14.77
CA GLN A 117 7.04 -7.75 -16.04
C GLN A 117 5.66 -7.37 -16.62
N LEU A 118 4.62 -7.33 -15.78
CA LEU A 118 3.27 -6.96 -16.24
C LEU A 118 3.15 -5.48 -16.60
N ARG A 119 3.93 -4.59 -15.98
CA ARG A 119 3.84 -3.13 -16.16
C ARG A 119 3.86 -2.73 -17.64
N TYR A 120 4.70 -3.39 -18.44
CA TYR A 120 4.86 -3.09 -19.86
C TYR A 120 4.09 -4.06 -20.78
N ASP A 121 3.91 -5.31 -20.36
CA ASP A 121 3.31 -6.36 -21.19
C ASP A 121 1.77 -6.39 -21.12
N ASP A 122 1.19 -6.09 -19.96
CA ASP A 122 -0.24 -6.17 -19.70
C ASP A 122 -0.66 -5.25 -18.53
N GLN A 123 -0.95 -3.99 -18.85
CA GLN A 123 -1.39 -2.97 -17.87
C GLN A 123 -2.60 -3.40 -17.03
N ARG A 124 -3.52 -4.21 -17.59
CA ARG A 124 -4.68 -4.71 -16.84
C ARG A 124 -4.28 -5.80 -15.86
N GLY A 125 -3.42 -6.72 -16.30
CA GLY A 125 -2.81 -7.72 -15.42
C GLY A 125 -1.99 -7.08 -14.30
N HIS A 126 -1.19 -6.05 -14.62
CA HIS A 126 -0.43 -5.27 -13.66
C HIS A 126 -1.32 -4.64 -12.59
N ALA A 127 -2.34 -3.88 -13.00
CA ALA A 127 -3.27 -3.23 -12.08
C ALA A 127 -3.93 -4.27 -11.16
N PHE A 128 -4.41 -5.38 -11.73
CA PHE A 128 -5.04 -6.44 -10.94
C PHE A 128 -4.08 -7.13 -9.96
N LEU A 129 -2.84 -7.44 -10.37
CA LEU A 129 -1.85 -8.04 -9.48
C LEU A 129 -1.50 -7.09 -8.34
N ARG A 130 -1.29 -5.80 -8.66
CA ARG A 130 -0.99 -4.77 -7.67
C ARG A 130 -2.08 -4.71 -6.61
N ASP A 131 -3.35 -4.63 -7.02
CA ASP A 131 -4.48 -4.60 -6.09
C ASP A 131 -4.48 -5.83 -5.17
N VAL A 132 -4.22 -7.03 -5.71
CA VAL A 132 -4.17 -8.28 -4.92
C VAL A 132 -2.98 -8.31 -3.94
N VAL A 133 -1.82 -7.78 -4.35
CA VAL A 133 -0.62 -7.72 -3.50
C VAL A 133 -0.79 -6.69 -2.38
N GLU A 134 -1.27 -5.50 -2.71
CA GLU A 134 -1.55 -4.43 -1.75
C GLU A 134 -2.62 -4.85 -0.74
N GLU A 135 -3.76 -5.40 -1.20
CA GLU A 135 -4.81 -5.90 -0.31
C GLU A 135 -4.31 -7.06 0.56
N GLY A 136 -3.52 -7.98 -0.01
CA GLY A 136 -2.94 -9.10 0.73
C GLY A 136 -1.91 -8.70 1.79
N ALA A 137 -1.23 -7.56 1.60
CA ALA A 137 -0.32 -6.98 2.58
C ALA A 137 -1.08 -6.21 3.66
N ASP A 138 -2.12 -5.47 3.27
CA ASP A 138 -2.89 -4.57 4.12
C ASP A 138 -3.88 -5.31 5.01
N ILE A 139 -4.41 -6.45 4.58
CA ILE A 139 -5.46 -7.21 5.26
C ILE A 139 -5.02 -8.65 5.51
N ILE A 140 -5.14 -9.11 6.76
CA ILE A 140 -4.93 -10.52 7.13
C ILE A 140 -6.16 -11.06 7.85
N VAL A 141 -6.69 -12.16 7.32
CA VAL A 141 -7.74 -12.94 7.98
C VAL A 141 -7.13 -14.13 8.73
N LEU A 142 -7.43 -14.23 10.02
CA LEU A 142 -6.87 -15.21 10.95
C LEU A 142 -7.99 -15.89 11.75
N ARG A 143 -7.92 -17.22 11.86
CA ARG A 143 -8.85 -18.00 12.66
C ARG A 143 -8.34 -18.16 14.09
N ARG A 144 -9.18 -17.85 15.09
CA ARG A 144 -8.89 -18.06 16.51
C ARG A 144 -10.05 -18.78 17.20
N GLY A 145 -9.90 -20.09 17.41
CA GLY A 145 -11.01 -20.94 17.84
C GLY A 145 -12.09 -21.00 16.76
N ASP A 146 -13.32 -20.68 17.12
CA ASP A 146 -14.47 -20.67 16.21
C ASP A 146 -14.70 -19.31 15.52
N LYS A 147 -13.88 -18.29 15.82
CA LYS A 147 -14.00 -16.95 15.23
C LYS A 147 -13.01 -16.74 14.08
N GLU A 148 -13.49 -16.05 13.06
CA GLU A 148 -12.68 -15.52 11.97
C GLU A 148 -12.52 -14.01 12.18
N LEU A 149 -11.27 -13.59 12.37
CA LEU A 149 -10.90 -12.21 12.67
C LEU A 149 -10.13 -11.64 11.49
N GLU A 150 -10.44 -10.40 11.14
CA GLU A 150 -9.69 -9.61 10.17
C GLU A 150 -8.88 -8.56 10.92
N ILE A 151 -7.60 -8.45 10.59
CA ILE A 151 -6.79 -7.28 10.92
C ILE A 151 -6.43 -6.54 9.64
N ASN A 152 -6.51 -5.22 9.67
CA ASN A 152 -6.02 -4.39 8.59
C ASN A 152 -5.11 -3.27 9.10
N ALA A 153 -4.12 -2.91 8.29
CA ALA A 153 -3.32 -1.72 8.44
C ALA A 153 -4.01 -0.57 7.71
N PHE A 154 -4.06 0.61 8.32
CA PHE A 154 -4.62 1.82 7.71
C PHE A 154 -3.71 3.01 7.97
N LEU A 155 -3.73 3.99 7.06
CA LEU A 155 -3.08 5.28 7.26
C LEU A 155 -4.12 6.40 7.27
N ILE A 156 -3.84 7.44 8.06
CA ILE A 156 -4.50 8.75 7.94
C ILE A 156 -3.40 9.74 7.56
N PRO A 157 -3.29 10.11 6.27
CA PRO A 157 -2.35 11.13 5.85
C PRO A 157 -2.83 12.51 6.33
N LEU A 158 -1.89 13.36 6.71
CA LEU A 158 -2.18 14.75 7.08
C LEU A 158 -1.09 15.67 6.55
N LEU A 159 -1.51 16.80 6.00
CA LEU A 159 -0.66 17.91 5.64
C LEU A 159 -0.63 18.89 6.81
N ALA A 160 0.57 19.15 7.32
CA ALA A 160 0.80 20.12 8.38
C ALA A 160 1.51 21.34 7.79
N ARG A 161 0.86 22.51 7.89
CA ARG A 161 1.49 23.80 7.62
C ARG A 161 1.95 24.41 8.94
N THR A 162 3.23 24.65 9.08
CA THR A 162 3.84 25.18 10.31
C THR A 162 4.87 26.26 10.00
N ARG A 163 5.25 27.04 11.02
CA ARG A 163 6.43 27.91 10.94
C ARG A 163 7.64 27.18 11.52
N GLY A 164 8.70 27.04 10.73
CA GLY A 164 9.95 26.39 11.13
C GLY A 164 9.97 24.85 11.04
N GLY A 165 8.89 24.25 10.55
CA GLY A 165 8.76 22.80 10.42
C GLY A 165 8.38 22.08 11.72
N LEU A 166 7.88 20.86 11.56
CA LEU A 166 7.59 19.94 12.65
C LEU A 166 8.89 19.41 13.28
N ARG A 167 8.79 19.00 14.54
CA ARG A 167 9.92 18.49 15.33
C ARG A 167 9.58 17.11 15.86
N GLU A 168 10.33 16.10 15.42
CA GLU A 168 10.07 14.70 15.75
C GLU A 168 10.00 14.48 17.26
N GLU A 169 10.91 15.09 18.02
CA GLU A 169 10.97 14.96 19.47
C GLU A 169 9.77 15.57 20.23
N GLN A 170 8.97 16.41 19.56
CA GLN A 170 7.76 17.02 20.12
C GLN A 170 6.50 16.28 19.66
N ALA A 171 6.54 15.68 18.47
CA ALA A 171 5.41 14.98 17.89
C ALA A 171 5.00 13.78 18.75
N LEU A 172 3.72 13.73 19.10
CA LEU A 172 3.08 12.75 19.96
C LEU A 172 3.69 12.65 21.38
N ALA A 173 4.45 13.65 21.84
CA ALA A 173 5.07 13.60 23.18
C ALA A 173 4.05 13.68 24.33
N ASP A 174 2.87 14.25 24.07
CA ASP A 174 1.75 14.30 25.00
C ASP A 174 0.92 13.01 24.93
N GLY A 175 1.22 12.07 25.84
CA GLY A 175 0.59 10.76 25.88
C GLY A 175 -0.92 10.79 26.15
N ASP A 176 -1.40 11.74 26.95
CA ASP A 176 -2.84 11.88 27.23
C ASP A 176 -3.57 12.38 25.97
N ALA A 177 -2.97 13.31 25.23
CA ALA A 177 -3.50 13.77 23.96
C ALA A 177 -3.50 12.66 22.90
N PHE A 178 -2.43 11.85 22.84
CA PHE A 178 -2.35 10.71 21.93
C PHE A 178 -3.41 9.64 22.26
N ASP A 179 -3.63 9.33 23.53
CA ASP A 179 -4.65 8.37 23.94
C ASP A 179 -6.07 8.86 23.61
N ALA A 180 -6.33 10.16 23.76
CA ALA A 180 -7.57 10.78 23.33
C ALA A 180 -7.75 10.72 21.80
N LEU A 181 -6.67 10.94 21.03
CA LEU A 181 -6.69 10.84 19.56
C LEU A 181 -7.05 9.41 19.14
N ARG A 182 -6.42 8.40 19.76
CA ARG A 182 -6.74 6.98 19.52
C ARG A 182 -8.20 6.67 19.82
N ALA A 183 -8.73 7.13 20.96
CA ALA A 183 -10.13 6.90 21.33
C ALA A 183 -11.11 7.56 20.34
N SER A 184 -10.75 8.74 19.82
CA SER A 184 -11.59 9.51 18.90
C SER A 184 -11.95 8.77 17.61
N LEU A 185 -11.12 7.82 17.15
CA LEU A 185 -11.39 7.04 15.92
C LEU A 185 -12.68 6.23 16.03
N GLN A 186 -12.93 5.63 17.21
CA GLN A 186 -14.15 4.86 17.45
C GLN A 186 -15.32 5.78 17.81
N GLU A 187 -15.07 6.82 18.62
CA GLU A 187 -16.10 7.81 18.99
C GLU A 187 -16.64 8.58 17.78
N GLY A 188 -15.78 8.89 16.81
CA GLY A 188 -16.11 9.53 15.54
C GLY A 188 -16.71 8.57 14.49
N GLY A 189 -16.78 7.27 14.79
CA GLY A 189 -17.37 6.27 13.89
C GLY A 189 -16.55 6.02 12.62
N LEU A 190 -15.22 6.16 12.70
CA LEU A 190 -14.30 5.74 11.62
C LEU A 190 -14.09 4.23 11.65
N GLU A 191 -14.07 3.67 12.85
CA GLU A 191 -14.01 2.23 13.11
C GLU A 191 -15.21 1.75 13.91
N SER A 192 -15.53 0.45 13.80
CA SER A 192 -16.62 -0.17 14.54
C SER A 192 -16.44 -0.02 16.05
N PRO A 193 -17.52 0.20 16.82
CA PRO A 193 -17.46 0.17 18.29
C PRO A 193 -17.01 -1.18 18.86
N GLN A 194 -17.12 -2.27 18.08
CA GLN A 194 -16.69 -3.61 18.46
C GLN A 194 -15.27 -3.95 17.99
N ALA A 195 -14.74 -3.16 17.04
CA ALA A 195 -13.37 -3.30 16.60
C ALA A 195 -12.39 -2.93 17.72
N ARG A 196 -11.16 -3.42 17.59
CA ARG A 196 -10.05 -3.05 18.46
C ARG A 196 -9.04 -2.31 17.64
N VAL A 197 -8.84 -1.04 18.00
CA VAL A 197 -7.99 -0.11 17.26
C VAL A 197 -6.74 0.20 18.06
N VAL A 198 -5.59 0.12 17.40
CA VAL A 198 -4.31 0.62 17.91
C VAL A 198 -3.74 1.62 16.94
N LEU A 199 -3.11 2.66 17.48
CA LEU A 199 -2.29 3.60 16.72
C LEU A 199 -0.84 3.37 17.10
N VAL A 200 0.06 3.42 16.12
CA VAL A 200 1.49 3.45 16.39
C VAL A 200 1.82 4.81 16.99
N HIS A 201 2.57 4.83 18.09
CA HIS A 201 3.01 6.06 18.76
C HIS A 201 4.22 6.67 18.02
N HIS A 202 4.08 6.82 16.70
CA HIS A 202 5.04 7.41 15.78
C HIS A 202 4.25 8.03 14.63
N LEU A 203 4.65 9.23 14.24
CA LEU A 203 4.09 9.90 13.08
C LEU A 203 5.07 9.72 11.93
N TYR A 204 4.66 9.01 10.89
CA TYR A 204 5.59 8.57 9.85
C TYR A 204 5.89 9.67 8.82
N HIS A 205 7.16 9.76 8.44
CA HIS A 205 7.63 10.52 7.29
C HIS A 205 7.27 9.80 5.97
N PRO A 206 7.00 10.52 4.86
CA PRO A 206 6.78 9.90 3.55
C PRO A 206 7.89 8.93 3.14
N GLU A 207 9.16 9.27 3.39
CA GLU A 207 10.31 8.37 3.14
C GLU A 207 10.21 7.05 3.92
N GLU A 208 9.74 7.08 5.17
CA GLU A 208 9.56 5.87 5.96
C GLU A 208 8.46 4.99 5.37
N ILE A 209 7.29 5.58 5.05
CA ILE A 209 6.15 4.87 4.43
C ILE A 209 6.51 4.32 3.05
N ASN A 210 7.25 5.08 2.25
CA ASN A 210 7.60 4.70 0.89
C ASN A 210 8.63 3.56 0.86
N ALA A 211 9.45 3.45 1.89
CA ALA A 211 10.49 2.43 1.98
C ALA A 211 10.04 1.16 2.71
N LEU A 212 8.74 1.02 3.02
CA LEU A 212 8.13 -0.23 3.46
C LEU A 212 7.73 -1.09 2.25
N SER A 213 8.23 -2.32 2.24
CA SER A 213 7.85 -3.39 1.30
C SER A 213 6.50 -4.02 1.65
N PHE A 214 5.90 -4.75 0.70
CA PHE A 214 4.63 -5.45 0.93
C PHE A 214 4.72 -6.44 2.09
N SER A 215 5.79 -7.24 2.15
CA SER A 215 5.97 -8.22 3.22
C SER A 215 6.29 -7.58 4.58
N GLU A 216 6.85 -6.37 4.61
CA GLU A 216 7.01 -5.61 5.86
C GLU A 216 5.66 -5.15 6.42
N VAL A 217 4.75 -4.65 5.58
CA VAL A 217 3.39 -4.28 5.99
C VAL A 217 2.61 -5.50 6.48
N GLU A 218 2.70 -6.63 5.79
CA GLU A 218 2.11 -7.91 6.23
C GLU A 218 2.65 -8.34 7.60
N ALA A 219 3.97 -8.24 7.80
CA ALA A 219 4.59 -8.58 9.07
C ALA A 219 4.14 -7.65 10.21
N MET A 220 3.94 -6.36 9.93
CA MET A 220 3.40 -5.40 10.90
C MET A 220 1.96 -5.72 11.29
N ASN A 221 1.12 -6.13 10.34
CA ASN A 221 -0.22 -6.66 10.62
C ASN A 221 -0.17 -7.87 11.56
N ARG A 222 0.78 -8.80 11.37
CA ARG A 222 0.95 -9.96 12.29
C ARG A 222 1.37 -9.54 13.69
N ASP A 223 2.27 -8.57 13.81
CA ASP A 223 2.69 -8.00 15.09
C ASP A 223 1.51 -7.34 15.83
N ALA A 224 0.75 -6.50 15.12
CA ALA A 224 -0.44 -5.86 15.66
C ALA A 224 -1.50 -6.89 16.09
N PHE A 225 -1.71 -7.93 15.28
CA PHE A 225 -2.63 -9.02 15.62
C PHE A 225 -2.21 -9.73 16.91
N ALA A 226 -0.92 -10.07 17.05
CA ALA A 226 -0.41 -10.72 18.24
C ALA A 226 -0.58 -9.82 19.47
N SER A 227 -0.23 -8.54 19.36
CA SER A 227 -0.36 -7.53 20.42
C SER A 227 -1.81 -7.33 20.86
N LEU A 228 -2.75 -7.28 19.91
CA LEU A 228 -4.16 -7.18 20.22
C LEU A 228 -4.65 -8.50 20.85
N THR A 229 -4.34 -9.65 20.29
CA THR A 229 -5.00 -10.89 20.71
C THR A 229 -4.43 -11.51 21.99
N ASP A 230 -3.18 -11.25 22.37
CA ASP A 230 -2.58 -11.76 23.61
C ASP A 230 -2.84 -10.83 24.81
N LYS A 231 -2.84 -11.41 26.02
CA LYS A 231 -2.92 -10.66 27.28
C LYS A 231 -1.53 -10.26 27.80
N LYS A 232 -0.47 -10.82 27.23
CA LYS A 232 0.91 -10.49 27.56
C LYS A 232 1.42 -9.39 26.63
N ILE A 233 2.31 -8.56 27.14
CA ILE A 233 3.10 -7.65 26.32
C ILE A 233 3.98 -8.52 25.41
N LEU A 234 3.74 -8.42 24.10
CA LEU A 234 4.54 -9.07 23.07
C LEU A 234 5.41 -8.02 22.39
N SER A 235 6.61 -8.43 21.97
CA SER A 235 7.45 -7.61 21.10
C SER A 235 6.77 -7.41 19.75
N VAL A 236 6.90 -6.23 19.17
CA VAL A 236 6.37 -5.89 17.83
C VAL A 236 7.53 -5.48 16.89
N PRO A 237 8.46 -6.40 16.59
CA PRO A 237 9.73 -6.08 15.92
C PRO A 237 9.59 -5.58 14.46
N ALA A 238 8.51 -5.89 13.75
CA ALA A 238 8.24 -5.31 12.45
C ALA A 238 7.81 -3.84 12.59
N ILE A 239 6.92 -3.53 13.54
CA ILE A 239 6.49 -2.16 13.84
C ILE A 239 7.65 -1.32 14.41
N GLU A 240 8.51 -1.92 15.23
CA GLU A 240 9.70 -1.23 15.74
C GLU A 240 10.70 -0.88 14.64
N ARG A 241 10.87 -1.76 13.64
CA ARG A 241 11.79 -1.53 12.51
C ARG A 241 11.24 -0.54 11.46
N SER A 242 9.93 -0.33 11.41
CA SER A 242 9.33 0.63 10.47
C SER A 242 9.56 2.09 10.89
N MET A 243 9.85 2.34 12.17
CA MET A 243 10.15 3.68 12.72
C MET A 243 11.64 4.01 12.52
N ARG A 244 12.01 4.47 11.32
CA ARG A 244 13.40 4.79 10.94
C ARG A 244 13.83 6.20 11.35
N GLY A 245 12.87 7.04 11.73
CA GLY A 245 13.07 8.42 12.15
C GLY A 245 12.93 9.42 10.99
N TRP A 246 12.78 10.69 11.31
CA TRP A 246 12.62 11.73 10.29
C TRP A 246 13.97 12.16 9.72
N PRO A 247 14.04 12.52 8.43
CA PRO A 247 15.19 13.23 7.90
C PRO A 247 15.36 14.58 8.62
N ALA A 248 16.59 15.10 8.64
CA ALA A 248 16.85 16.41 9.24
C ALA A 248 16.04 17.50 8.52
N SER A 249 15.34 18.32 9.30
CA SER A 249 14.57 19.44 8.75
C SER A 249 15.48 20.42 7.99
N SER A 250 15.07 20.75 6.77
CA SER A 250 15.70 21.78 5.94
C SER A 250 15.11 23.18 6.18
N PHE A 251 14.03 23.30 6.94
CA PHE A 251 13.33 24.56 7.17
C PHE A 251 14.07 25.42 8.21
N ALA A 252 14.30 26.69 7.88
CA ALA A 252 14.73 27.69 8.84
C ALA A 252 13.56 28.07 9.77
N ALA A 253 13.88 28.63 10.94
CA ALA A 253 12.90 28.93 11.99
C ALA A 253 11.72 29.85 11.55
N ASP A 254 11.91 30.62 10.48
CA ASP A 254 10.92 31.56 9.96
C ASP A 254 10.24 31.09 8.67
N ASP A 255 10.60 29.90 8.15
CA ASP A 255 10.02 29.37 6.93
C ASP A 255 8.59 28.87 7.18
N GLU A 256 7.72 29.10 6.20
CA GLU A 256 6.43 28.40 6.11
C GLU A 256 6.69 27.00 5.55
N ALA A 257 6.63 25.99 6.41
CA ALA A 257 6.80 24.59 6.06
C ALA A 257 5.44 23.96 5.75
N LEU A 258 5.37 23.15 4.69
CA LEU A 258 4.27 22.25 4.42
C LEU A 258 4.82 20.82 4.41
N GLU A 259 4.35 19.98 5.32
CA GLU A 259 4.87 18.62 5.49
C GLU A 259 3.74 17.60 5.45
N LEU A 260 3.90 16.56 4.63
CA LEU A 260 3.06 15.36 4.69
C LEU A 260 3.54 14.45 5.82
N ARG A 261 2.61 13.92 6.60
CA ARG A 261 2.84 12.94 7.65
C ARG A 261 1.73 11.89 7.64
N PHE A 262 2.02 10.70 8.17
CA PHE A 262 1.03 9.63 8.23
C PHE A 262 0.86 9.11 9.66
N LEU A 263 -0.39 9.07 10.12
CA LEU A 263 -0.77 8.28 11.29
C LEU A 263 -1.02 6.85 10.85
N LEU A 264 -0.27 5.90 11.41
CA LEU A 264 -0.46 4.47 11.15
C LEU A 264 -1.24 3.82 12.28
N GLY A 265 -2.28 3.08 11.90
CA GLY A 265 -3.06 2.28 12.82
C GLY A 265 -3.37 0.89 12.29
N PHE A 266 -3.88 0.06 13.21
CA PHE A 266 -4.39 -1.26 12.92
C PHE A 266 -5.76 -1.45 13.55
N ALA A 267 -6.68 -2.04 12.79
CA ALA A 267 -8.02 -2.36 13.25
C ALA A 267 -8.23 -3.88 13.20
N LEU A 268 -8.56 -4.48 14.34
CA LEU A 268 -8.95 -5.88 14.44
C LEU A 268 -10.47 -5.98 14.65
N LYS A 269 -11.16 -6.68 13.74
CA LYS A 269 -12.61 -6.86 13.79
C LYS A 269 -13.02 -8.31 13.48
N ASP A 270 -14.27 -8.65 13.81
CA ASP A 270 -14.88 -9.89 13.28
C ASP A 270 -15.13 -9.69 11.77
N VAL A 271 -14.89 -10.72 10.95
CA VAL A 271 -15.08 -10.62 9.47
C VAL A 271 -16.52 -10.25 9.10
N ASP A 272 -17.49 -10.69 9.89
CA ASP A 272 -18.91 -10.44 9.67
C ASP A 272 -19.43 -9.16 10.37
N ASP A 273 -18.55 -8.24 10.79
CA ASP A 273 -18.97 -7.02 11.47
C ASP A 273 -19.82 -6.13 10.51
N PRO A 274 -21.12 -5.90 10.85
CA PRO A 274 -22.05 -5.20 9.96
C PRO A 274 -21.66 -3.74 9.70
N PHE A 275 -20.77 -3.16 10.50
CA PHE A 275 -20.22 -1.82 10.25
C PHE A 275 -19.46 -1.75 8.91
N TYR A 276 -18.80 -2.83 8.50
CA TYR A 276 -18.01 -2.91 7.27
C TYR A 276 -18.76 -3.55 6.10
N ALA A 277 -20.01 -3.98 6.30
CA ALA A 277 -20.80 -4.63 5.27
C ALA A 277 -21.28 -3.62 4.22
N ILE A 278 -20.63 -3.59 3.07
CA ILE A 278 -21.04 -2.76 1.93
C ILE A 278 -22.37 -3.32 1.36
N PRO A 279 -23.42 -2.49 1.24
CA PRO A 279 -24.67 -2.90 0.62
C PRO A 279 -24.46 -3.35 -0.84
N PRO A 280 -25.11 -4.43 -1.30
CA PRO A 280 -24.91 -4.94 -2.67
C PRO A 280 -25.62 -4.12 -3.75
N GLN A 281 -26.55 -3.22 -3.37
CA GLN A 281 -27.20 -2.30 -4.30
C GLN A 281 -26.34 -1.05 -4.47
N GLU A 282 -26.03 -0.68 -5.71
CA GLU A 282 -25.17 0.45 -6.08
C GLU A 282 -25.53 1.75 -5.34
N GLU A 283 -26.79 2.22 -5.42
CA GLU A 283 -27.24 3.43 -4.71
C GLU A 283 -27.06 3.36 -3.19
N ALA A 284 -27.19 2.16 -2.60
CA ALA A 284 -27.00 1.97 -1.17
C ALA A 284 -25.51 1.88 -0.80
N ALA A 285 -24.67 1.34 -1.68
CA ALA A 285 -23.21 1.36 -1.54
C ALA A 285 -22.70 2.80 -1.60
N ASP A 286 -23.16 3.60 -2.56
CA ASP A 286 -22.82 5.02 -2.67
C ASP A 286 -23.20 5.80 -1.42
N ALA A 287 -24.42 5.61 -0.92
CA ALA A 287 -24.87 6.23 0.33
C ALA A 287 -24.05 5.77 1.54
N TYR A 288 -23.60 4.51 1.57
CA TYR A 288 -22.73 3.97 2.60
C TYR A 288 -21.36 4.65 2.61
N PHE A 289 -20.71 4.77 1.44
CA PHE A 289 -19.41 5.42 1.31
C PHE A 289 -19.48 6.93 1.57
N GLU A 290 -20.51 7.62 1.08
CA GLU A 290 -20.71 9.05 1.36
C GLU A 290 -20.92 9.30 2.86
N ALA A 291 -21.70 8.46 3.53
CA ALA A 291 -21.87 8.56 4.98
C ALA A 291 -20.55 8.33 5.74
N ARG A 292 -19.68 7.43 5.25
CA ARG A 292 -18.34 7.20 5.82
C ARG A 292 -17.42 8.40 5.59
N ALA A 293 -17.44 8.99 4.39
CA ALA A 293 -16.71 10.21 4.06
C ALA A 293 -17.15 11.40 4.92
N GLU A 294 -18.45 11.57 5.14
CA GLU A 294 -18.98 12.62 6.00
C GLU A 294 -18.57 12.45 7.47
N ARG A 295 -18.59 11.22 8.01
CA ARG A 295 -18.06 10.95 9.35
C ARG A 295 -16.58 11.32 9.45
N PHE A 296 -15.79 11.00 8.43
CA PHE A 296 -14.38 11.39 8.38
C PHE A 296 -14.19 12.90 8.40
N ARG A 297 -14.94 13.66 7.57
CA ARG A 297 -14.87 15.13 7.54
C ARG A 297 -15.25 15.75 8.89
N GLN A 298 -16.27 15.22 9.54
CA GLN A 298 -16.69 15.67 10.87
C GLN A 298 -15.63 15.36 11.93
N TRP A 299 -15.09 14.14 11.93
CA TRP A 299 -14.03 13.72 12.82
C TRP A 299 -12.77 14.59 12.65
N SER A 300 -12.33 14.83 11.41
CA SER A 300 -11.13 15.62 11.13
C SER A 300 -11.27 17.05 11.66
N ALA A 301 -12.44 17.66 11.51
CA ALA A 301 -12.72 18.99 12.05
C ALA A 301 -12.69 19.00 13.59
N GLN A 302 -13.28 17.97 14.22
CA GLN A 302 -13.34 17.85 15.68
C GLN A 302 -11.98 17.58 16.32
N VAL A 303 -11.16 16.74 15.68
CA VAL A 303 -9.87 16.28 16.23
C VAL A 303 -8.71 17.21 15.90
N THR A 304 -8.89 18.19 15.01
CA THR A 304 -7.83 19.14 14.61
C THR A 304 -7.12 19.80 15.80
N PRO A 305 -7.82 20.36 16.82
CA PRO A 305 -7.15 20.95 17.99
C PRO A 305 -6.34 19.94 18.80
N LEU A 306 -6.81 18.69 18.87
CA LEU A 306 -6.14 17.61 19.57
C LEU A 306 -4.88 17.17 18.82
N MET A 307 -4.95 17.05 17.50
CA MET A 307 -3.79 16.72 16.67
C MET A 307 -2.75 17.85 16.69
N GLN A 308 -3.16 19.12 16.71
CA GLN A 308 -2.24 20.25 16.92
C GLN A 308 -1.47 20.10 18.25
N GLN A 309 -2.17 19.72 19.32
CA GLN A 309 -1.56 19.46 20.62
C GLN A 309 -0.59 18.29 20.57
N CYS A 310 -0.97 17.21 19.89
CA CYS A 310 -0.07 16.08 19.65
C CYS A 310 1.19 16.50 18.89
N LEU A 311 1.10 17.40 17.91
CA LEU A 311 2.25 17.81 17.09
C LEU A 311 3.15 18.85 17.74
N THR A 312 2.59 19.77 18.53
CA THR A 312 3.29 21.00 18.96
C THR A 312 3.26 21.24 20.46
N GLY A 313 2.55 20.40 21.22
CA GLY A 313 2.24 20.62 22.64
C GLY A 313 1.27 21.78 22.91
N ARG A 314 0.66 22.36 21.86
CA ARG A 314 -0.26 23.49 21.91
C ARG A 314 -1.45 23.26 20.98
N SER A 315 -2.57 23.94 21.22
CA SER A 315 -3.78 23.82 20.39
C SER A 315 -4.30 25.18 19.93
N GLY A 316 -5.15 25.16 18.89
CA GLY A 316 -5.75 26.37 18.31
C GLY A 316 -4.70 27.29 17.68
N GLU A 317 -4.93 28.60 17.76
CA GLU A 317 -4.01 29.59 17.18
C GLU A 317 -2.60 29.54 17.78
N ALA A 318 -2.49 29.14 19.06
CA ALA A 318 -1.21 29.06 19.76
C ALA A 318 -0.28 27.95 19.22
N ALA A 319 -0.86 26.97 18.51
CA ALA A 319 -0.11 25.89 17.87
C ALA A 319 0.71 26.34 16.67
N GLN A 320 0.31 27.45 16.00
CA GLN A 320 0.91 27.89 14.73
C GLN A 320 1.03 26.74 13.71
N CYS A 321 0.03 25.85 13.72
CA CYS A 321 0.00 24.63 12.94
C CYS A 321 -1.39 24.49 12.32
N GLN A 322 -1.48 24.56 11.00
CA GLN A 322 -2.73 24.30 10.28
C GLN A 322 -2.69 22.87 9.75
N LEU A 323 -3.79 22.16 9.89
CA LEU A 323 -3.89 20.75 9.52
C LEU A 323 -4.93 20.55 8.43
N HIS A 324 -4.57 19.74 7.44
CA HIS A 324 -5.48 19.20 6.46
C HIS A 324 -5.36 17.69 6.44
N PHE A 325 -6.41 16.99 6.86
CA PHE A 325 -6.46 15.54 6.85
C PHE A 325 -6.91 15.04 5.48
N LEU A 326 -6.17 14.08 4.93
CA LEU A 326 -6.58 13.31 3.77
C LEU A 326 -7.31 12.06 4.24
N TYR A 327 -8.21 11.54 3.41
CA TYR A 327 -9.12 10.46 3.78
C TYR A 327 -8.38 9.23 4.33
N GLN A 328 -8.91 8.65 5.40
CA GLN A 328 -8.42 7.38 5.95
C GLN A 328 -8.70 6.25 4.97
N ASP A 329 -7.69 5.46 4.67
CA ASP A 329 -7.82 4.26 3.85
C ASP A 329 -6.88 3.15 4.34
N LEU A 330 -6.98 1.97 3.73
CA LEU A 330 -5.97 0.92 3.85
C LEU A 330 -4.58 1.48 3.50
N PHE A 331 -3.56 0.85 4.05
CA PHE A 331 -2.21 1.39 4.06
C PHE A 331 -1.72 1.82 2.67
N HIS A 332 -1.87 1.00 1.63
CA HIS A 332 -1.39 1.35 0.29
C HIS A 332 -2.26 2.41 -0.39
N GLY A 333 -3.59 2.35 -0.25
CA GLY A 333 -4.50 3.37 -0.82
C GLY A 333 -4.26 4.76 -0.22
N ALA A 334 -4.11 4.84 1.10
CA ALA A 334 -3.82 6.10 1.80
C ALA A 334 -2.38 6.58 1.54
N LYS A 335 -1.41 5.67 1.42
CA LYS A 335 -0.04 5.99 0.98
C LYS A 335 -0.05 6.64 -0.40
N HIS A 336 -0.77 6.06 -1.36
CA HIS A 336 -0.87 6.58 -2.72
C HIS A 336 -1.52 7.96 -2.72
N THR A 337 -2.70 8.09 -2.11
CA THR A 337 -3.45 9.35 -2.02
C THR A 337 -2.61 10.45 -1.35
N GLY A 338 -1.97 10.14 -0.21
CA GLY A 338 -1.18 11.10 0.53
C GLY A 338 0.02 11.63 -0.26
N ASN A 339 0.80 10.72 -0.86
CA ASN A 339 1.95 11.11 -1.67
C ASN A 339 1.53 11.84 -2.95
N GLY A 340 0.46 11.40 -3.62
CA GLY A 340 -0.07 12.05 -4.82
C GLY A 340 -0.44 13.51 -4.56
N GLU A 341 -1.26 13.75 -3.53
CA GLU A 341 -1.67 15.12 -3.16
C GLU A 341 -0.46 15.99 -2.79
N TYR A 342 0.49 15.45 -2.02
CA TYR A 342 1.68 16.20 -1.62
C TYR A 342 2.56 16.58 -2.82
N ARG A 343 2.76 15.66 -3.79
CA ARG A 343 3.46 15.95 -5.05
C ARG A 343 2.76 17.02 -5.87
N THR A 344 1.43 16.99 -5.92
CA THR A 344 0.62 18.03 -6.59
C THR A 344 0.86 19.40 -5.96
N LEU A 345 0.82 19.51 -4.62
CA LEU A 345 1.07 20.76 -3.92
C LEU A 345 2.51 21.26 -4.09
N GLN A 346 3.50 20.36 -4.09
CA GLN A 346 4.90 20.70 -4.39
C GLN A 346 5.05 21.25 -5.81
N THR A 347 4.42 20.57 -6.78
CA THR A 347 4.39 21.00 -8.18
C THR A 347 3.82 22.42 -8.30
N LEU A 348 2.65 22.69 -7.72
CA LEU A 348 2.03 24.01 -7.78
C LEU A 348 2.93 25.07 -7.13
N SER A 349 3.52 24.76 -5.98
CA SER A 349 4.41 25.68 -5.28
C SER A 349 5.67 26.01 -6.09
N GLU A 350 6.32 25.03 -6.72
CA GLU A 350 7.48 25.23 -7.59
C GLU A 350 7.14 26.11 -8.80
N LEU A 351 5.98 25.85 -9.42
CA LEU A 351 5.53 26.60 -10.59
C LEU A 351 5.18 28.05 -10.23
N GLU A 352 4.49 28.28 -9.11
CA GLU A 352 4.19 29.62 -8.62
C GLU A 352 5.46 30.40 -8.25
N ALA A 353 6.43 29.74 -7.61
CA ALA A 353 7.72 30.36 -7.28
C ALA A 353 8.48 30.76 -8.55
N GLY A 354 8.52 29.90 -9.57
CA GLY A 354 9.14 30.21 -10.86
C GLY A 354 8.43 31.37 -11.58
N LEU A 355 7.10 31.38 -11.61
CA LEU A 355 6.32 32.50 -12.17
C LEU A 355 6.63 33.83 -11.45
N ALA A 356 6.69 33.81 -10.12
CA ALA A 356 7.03 34.98 -9.32
C ALA A 356 8.45 35.48 -9.62
N GLN A 357 9.42 34.56 -9.75
CA GLN A 357 10.80 34.89 -10.11
C GLN A 357 10.89 35.50 -11.52
N ALA A 358 10.10 35.00 -12.46
CA ALA A 358 10.02 35.52 -13.82
C ALA A 358 9.22 36.84 -13.92
N GLY A 359 8.56 37.28 -12.83
CA GLY A 359 7.66 38.43 -12.83
C GLY A 359 6.44 38.24 -13.75
N ALA A 360 6.02 37.00 -13.95
CA ALA A 360 4.93 36.61 -14.84
C ALA A 360 3.72 36.10 -14.05
N THR A 361 2.55 36.11 -14.67
CA THR A 361 1.35 35.45 -14.15
C THR A 361 1.06 34.17 -14.92
N ALA A 362 0.37 33.22 -14.30
CA ALA A 362 0.02 31.94 -14.94
C ALA A 362 -0.74 32.15 -16.26
N ALA A 363 -1.63 33.15 -16.32
CA ALA A 363 -2.40 33.52 -17.52
C ALA A 363 -1.54 33.98 -18.72
N GLN A 364 -0.25 34.23 -18.51
CA GLN A 364 0.72 34.55 -19.58
C GLN A 364 1.49 33.32 -20.07
N ALA A 365 1.27 32.17 -19.44
CA ALA A 365 2.00 30.94 -19.69
C ALA A 365 1.15 29.90 -20.45
N THR A 366 1.81 29.16 -21.35
CA THR A 366 1.34 27.85 -21.83
C THR A 366 2.06 26.77 -21.03
N ALA A 367 1.29 25.86 -20.44
CA ALA A 367 1.82 24.68 -19.77
C ALA A 367 2.09 23.58 -20.79
N ILE A 368 3.29 22.99 -20.74
CA ILE A 368 3.70 21.86 -21.56
C ILE A 368 4.09 20.72 -20.64
N LEU A 369 3.38 19.60 -20.76
CA LEU A 369 3.61 18.39 -19.99
C LEU A 369 4.35 17.36 -20.85
N ALA A 370 5.24 16.58 -20.26
CA ALA A 370 5.84 15.42 -20.89
C ALA A 370 6.18 14.35 -19.84
N ILE A 371 6.01 13.08 -20.21
CA ILE A 371 6.65 11.99 -19.49
C ILE A 371 8.00 11.73 -20.16
N VAL A 372 9.07 11.81 -19.38
CA VAL A 372 10.44 11.58 -19.80
C VAL A 372 10.94 10.36 -19.05
N GLU A 373 11.32 9.32 -19.77
CA GLU A 373 12.06 8.21 -19.18
C GLU A 373 13.51 8.66 -19.04
N ASP A 374 14.06 8.60 -17.82
CA ASP A 374 15.49 8.76 -17.67
C ASP A 374 16.17 7.54 -18.33
N GLY A 375 17.36 7.72 -18.94
CA GLY A 375 18.02 6.69 -19.76
C GLY A 375 18.37 5.40 -18.99
N GLU A 376 19.06 4.45 -19.65
CA GLU A 376 19.33 3.07 -19.16
C GLU A 376 19.86 2.93 -17.71
N ASP A 377 20.35 4.01 -17.08
CA ASP A 377 20.93 4.03 -15.72
C ASP A 377 20.07 4.69 -14.64
N ALA A 378 18.88 5.23 -14.96
CA ALA A 378 18.03 5.93 -13.99
C ALA A 378 16.63 5.31 -13.95
N GLU A 379 16.23 4.89 -12.75
CA GLU A 379 14.98 4.17 -12.52
C GLU A 379 13.79 5.14 -12.61
N GLY A 380 12.96 4.92 -13.63
CA GLY A 380 11.59 5.40 -13.66
C GLY A 380 11.31 6.56 -14.61
N SER A 381 10.01 6.74 -14.88
CA SER A 381 9.50 7.82 -15.70
C SER A 381 9.31 9.08 -14.85
N ARG A 382 9.57 10.24 -15.44
CA ARG A 382 9.46 11.54 -14.79
C ARG A 382 8.46 12.42 -15.52
N LEU A 383 7.59 13.07 -14.76
CA LEU A 383 6.70 14.08 -15.27
C LEU A 383 7.40 15.43 -15.25
N HIS A 384 7.56 15.99 -16.44
CA HIS A 384 8.07 17.34 -16.66
C HIS A 384 6.89 18.26 -16.94
N ILE A 385 6.77 19.33 -16.15
CA ILE A 385 5.81 20.40 -16.38
C ILE A 385 6.60 21.69 -16.60
N VAL A 386 6.46 22.27 -17.78
CA VAL A 386 7.15 23.52 -18.14
C VAL A 386 6.13 24.60 -18.46
N LEU A 387 6.19 25.71 -17.74
CA LEU A 387 5.42 26.91 -18.06
C LEU A 387 6.24 27.80 -18.98
N ARG A 388 5.71 28.12 -20.15
CA ARG A 388 6.38 28.97 -21.15
C ARG A 388 5.58 30.22 -21.48
N GLY A 389 6.28 31.36 -21.45
CA GLY A 389 5.79 32.63 -21.95
C GLY A 389 6.34 32.92 -23.35
N THR A 390 6.08 34.15 -23.83
CA THR A 390 6.56 34.60 -25.14
C THR A 390 8.08 34.77 -25.22
N GLN A 391 8.74 34.95 -24.07
CA GLN A 391 10.19 35.18 -23.97
C GLN A 391 11.00 33.93 -23.58
N GLY A 392 10.34 32.79 -23.37
CA GLY A 392 10.99 31.55 -22.97
C GLY A 392 10.29 30.84 -21.82
N GLU A 393 11.03 29.97 -21.15
CA GLU A 393 10.57 29.28 -19.95
C GLU A 393 10.41 30.24 -18.78
N LEU A 394 9.30 30.10 -18.05
CA LEU A 394 8.97 30.89 -16.87
C LEU A 394 9.14 30.07 -15.59
N ALA A 395 8.76 28.79 -15.64
CA ALA A 395 8.85 27.88 -14.50
C ALA A 395 8.92 26.43 -14.97
N ARG A 396 9.42 25.57 -14.10
CA ARG A 396 9.54 24.13 -14.33
C ARG A 396 9.36 23.37 -13.04
N SER A 397 8.63 22.26 -13.13
CA SER A 397 8.60 21.21 -12.10
C SER A 397 8.94 19.88 -12.75
N ILE A 398 9.69 19.04 -12.02
CA ILE A 398 10.06 17.69 -12.45
C ILE A 398 9.79 16.75 -11.29
N GLN A 399 8.86 15.83 -11.48
CA GLN A 399 8.46 14.85 -10.47
C GLN A 399 8.75 13.44 -10.96
N ALA A 400 9.19 12.57 -10.05
CA ALA A 400 9.19 11.13 -10.33
C ALA A 400 7.74 10.64 -10.38
N VAL A 401 7.43 9.74 -11.31
CA VAL A 401 6.11 9.15 -11.47
C VAL A 401 6.19 7.66 -11.19
N ASP A 402 5.41 7.22 -10.20
CA ASP A 402 5.16 5.82 -9.91
C ASP A 402 3.76 5.46 -10.39
N GLY A 403 3.58 4.25 -10.94
CA GLY A 403 2.26 3.75 -11.34
C GLY A 403 1.82 4.18 -12.75
N ASP A 404 0.55 4.56 -12.89
CA ASP A 404 -0.07 4.85 -14.20
C ASP A 404 0.36 6.24 -14.71
N LEU A 405 1.19 6.23 -15.76
CA LEU A 405 1.73 7.43 -16.37
C LEU A 405 0.65 8.32 -16.99
N GLN A 406 -0.46 7.72 -17.45
CA GLN A 406 -1.56 8.45 -18.03
C GLN A 406 -2.33 9.18 -16.93
N GLU A 407 -2.65 8.50 -15.83
CA GLU A 407 -3.30 9.12 -14.66
C GLU A 407 -2.48 10.31 -14.15
N ALA A 408 -1.18 10.11 -13.94
CA ALA A 408 -0.27 11.18 -13.50
C ALA A 408 -0.23 12.39 -14.46
N LEU A 409 -0.33 12.17 -15.77
CA LEU A 409 -0.43 13.25 -16.76
C LEU A 409 -1.74 14.03 -16.64
N PHE A 410 -2.87 13.34 -16.46
CA PHE A 410 -4.18 13.98 -16.34
C PHE A 410 -4.31 14.74 -15.02
N ASP A 411 -3.86 14.16 -13.91
CA ASP A 411 -3.86 14.84 -12.61
C ASP A 411 -3.03 16.12 -12.64
N ALA A 412 -1.84 16.05 -13.25
CA ALA A 412 -0.99 17.22 -13.41
C ALA A 412 -1.59 18.27 -14.35
N ALA A 413 -2.28 17.84 -15.41
CA ALA A 413 -3.00 18.74 -16.29
C ALA A 413 -4.10 19.51 -15.56
N ASP A 414 -4.89 18.82 -14.73
CA ASP A 414 -5.95 19.44 -13.92
C ASP A 414 -5.35 20.39 -12.87
N ALA A 415 -4.30 19.96 -12.17
CA ALA A 415 -3.59 20.78 -11.20
C ALA A 415 -3.05 22.07 -11.84
N VAL A 416 -2.34 21.98 -12.95
CA VAL A 416 -1.75 23.14 -13.62
C VAL A 416 -2.82 24.03 -14.24
N THR A 417 -3.93 23.46 -14.71
CA THR A 417 -5.09 24.23 -15.19
C THR A 417 -5.69 25.08 -14.07
N SER A 418 -5.69 24.59 -12.82
CA SER A 418 -6.16 25.34 -11.64
C SER A 418 -5.36 26.62 -11.36
N LEU A 419 -4.09 26.70 -11.80
CA LEU A 419 -3.28 27.93 -11.74
C LEU A 419 -3.80 29.03 -12.67
N GLY A 420 -4.64 28.69 -13.66
CA GLY A 420 -5.16 29.64 -14.65
C GLY A 420 -4.21 29.89 -15.82
N VAL A 421 -3.48 28.86 -16.27
CA VAL A 421 -2.64 28.93 -17.47
C VAL A 421 -3.46 29.21 -18.74
N ALA A 422 -2.85 29.86 -19.74
CA ALA A 422 -3.53 30.25 -20.98
C ALA A 422 -3.88 29.05 -21.87
N ALA A 423 -3.03 28.02 -21.86
CA ALA A 423 -3.18 26.82 -22.65
C ALA A 423 -2.40 25.65 -22.03
N LEU A 424 -2.84 24.44 -22.36
CA LEU A 424 -2.23 23.18 -21.94
C LEU A 424 -1.84 22.35 -23.16
N ARG A 425 -0.62 21.83 -23.18
CA ARG A 425 -0.06 21.06 -24.29
C ARG A 425 0.75 19.87 -23.78
N LEU A 426 0.94 18.89 -24.66
CA LEU A 426 1.72 17.69 -24.39
C LEU A 426 2.93 17.64 -25.33
N ALA A 427 4.06 17.11 -24.87
CA ALA A 427 5.26 16.89 -25.67
C ALA A 427 5.79 15.46 -25.45
N ASP A 428 6.62 14.97 -26.38
CA ASP A 428 7.34 13.70 -26.24
C ASP A 428 8.54 13.80 -25.28
N GLY A 429 8.88 15.02 -24.84
CA GLY A 429 10.03 15.31 -24.00
C GLY A 429 10.57 16.71 -24.25
N PHE A 430 11.77 16.98 -23.74
CA PHE A 430 12.46 18.26 -23.90
C PHE A 430 13.88 18.03 -24.41
N ASP A 431 14.36 18.90 -25.30
CA ASP A 431 15.75 18.86 -25.75
C ASP A 431 16.72 19.45 -24.71
N ALA A 432 18.02 19.40 -25.00
CA ALA A 432 19.07 19.94 -24.13
C ALA A 432 18.96 21.45 -23.89
N ALA A 433 18.22 22.19 -24.72
CA ALA A 433 17.94 23.60 -24.57
C ALA A 433 16.57 23.88 -23.90
N GLY A 434 15.90 22.84 -23.39
CA GLY A 434 14.58 22.94 -22.75
C GLY A 434 13.44 23.21 -23.73
N GLN A 435 13.63 22.98 -25.04
CA GLN A 435 12.57 23.11 -26.03
C GLN A 435 11.74 21.83 -26.10
N PRO A 436 10.40 21.94 -26.20
CA PRO A 436 9.52 20.79 -26.29
C PRO A 436 9.73 20.04 -27.60
N LEU A 437 9.79 18.71 -27.51
CA LEU A 437 9.88 17.81 -28.66
C LEU A 437 8.47 17.35 -29.06
N ARG A 438 8.12 17.53 -30.35
CA ARG A 438 6.83 17.11 -30.93
C ARG A 438 5.60 17.53 -30.12
N GLU A 439 5.53 18.82 -29.81
CA GLU A 439 4.40 19.45 -29.12
C GLU A 439 3.06 19.21 -29.83
N ARG A 440 2.05 18.83 -29.06
CA ARG A 440 0.69 18.54 -29.51
C ARG A 440 -0.32 19.04 -28.49
N ASP A 441 -1.58 19.11 -28.91
CA ASP A 441 -2.67 19.49 -28.00
C ASP A 441 -2.87 18.40 -26.94
N PHE A 442 -3.15 18.81 -25.71
CA PHE A 442 -3.49 17.87 -24.65
C PHE A 442 -4.86 17.21 -24.99
N PRO A 443 -4.99 15.89 -24.88
CA PRO A 443 -6.26 15.21 -25.14
C PRO A 443 -7.35 15.73 -24.20
N ARG A 444 -8.52 16.04 -24.77
CA ARG A 444 -9.67 16.53 -24.00
C ARG A 444 -10.45 15.41 -23.35
#